data_AF-A0A2A9NAA4-F1
#
_entry.id   AF-A0A2A9NAA4-F1
#
_cell.length_a   1.000
_cell.length_b   1.000
_cell.length_c   1.000
_cell.angle_alpha   90.00
_cell.angle_beta   90.00
_cell.angle_gamma   90.00
#
_symmetry.space_group_name_H-M   'P 1'
#
loop_
_entity.id
_entity.type
_entity.pdbx_description
1 polymer ?
#
loop_
_entity_poly.entity_id
_entity_poly.type
_entity_poly.pdbx_seq_one_letter_code
_entity_poly.pdbx_strand_id
1 'polypeptide(L)'
;RLSLSLRCMQLAEVTAVHDKLNLAAVTPAEVTGAMAQIQAMWPPQGDLVVEVNPGKDWSRVCLPRHLGRADIDITANVHEGINVIRFVQLQRLDDYVFVVLA
;
A
#
# COMPACT_ATOMS: atom_id res chain seq x y z
N ARG A 1 1.42 -17.56 -9.95
CA ARG A 1 1.55 -16.20 -10.53
C ARG A 1 1.36 -15.24 -9.37
N LEU A 2 2.39 -14.48 -9.00
CA LEU A 2 2.33 -13.54 -7.88
C LEU A 2 1.36 -12.41 -8.27
N SER A 3 0.44 -12.03 -7.39
CA SER A 3 -0.46 -10.90 -7.61
C SER A 3 -0.11 -9.85 -6.57
N LEU A 4 0.39 -8.70 -7.02
CA LEU A 4 0.86 -7.65 -6.11
C LEU A 4 -0.06 -6.45 -6.17
N SER A 5 -0.52 -5.99 -5.02
CA SER A 5 -1.28 -4.76 -4.91
C SER A 5 -0.68 -3.83 -3.86
N LEU A 6 -0.90 -2.54 -4.06
CA LEU A 6 -0.56 -1.50 -3.11
C LEU A 6 -1.84 -1.01 -2.44
N ARG A 7 -1.85 -1.04 -1.11
CA ARG A 7 -2.96 -0.54 -0.28
C ARG A 7 -2.47 0.63 0.57
N CYS A 8 -3.35 1.60 0.79
CA CYS A 8 -3.17 2.65 1.77
C CYS A 8 -4.24 2.49 2.87
N MET A 9 -3.87 2.66 4.13
CA MET A 9 -4.75 2.50 5.29
C MET A 9 -4.52 3.61 6.29
N GLN A 10 -5.50 3.87 7.16
CA GLN A 10 -5.32 4.77 8.30
C GLN A 10 -4.40 4.11 9.33
N LEU A 11 -3.40 4.86 9.80
CA LEU A 11 -2.46 4.40 10.83
C LEU A 11 -3.20 3.94 12.09
N ALA A 12 -4.22 4.70 12.53
CA ALA A 12 -5.01 4.36 13.70
C ALA A 12 -5.70 2.98 13.58
N GLU A 13 -6.19 2.62 12.39
CA GLU A 13 -6.83 1.32 12.16
C GLU A 13 -5.80 0.18 12.15
N VAL A 14 -4.63 0.42 11.53
CA VAL A 14 -3.51 -0.53 11.52
C VAL A 14 -3.01 -0.77 12.95
N THR A 15 -2.82 0.29 13.74
CA THR A 15 -2.43 0.19 15.16
C THR A 15 -3.48 -0.57 15.96
N ALA A 16 -4.78 -0.28 15.77
CA ALA A 16 -5.84 -1.00 16.47
C ALA A 16 -5.90 -2.49 16.12
N VAL A 17 -5.58 -2.87 14.88
CA VAL A 17 -5.44 -4.28 14.49
C VAL A 17 -4.18 -4.88 15.12
N HIS A 18 -3.05 -4.20 15.00
CA HIS A 18 -1.78 -4.63 15.56
C HIS A 18 -1.87 -4.90 17.07
N ASP A 19 -2.52 -4.03 17.84
CA ASP A 19 -2.66 -4.16 19.29
C ASP A 19 -3.57 -5.33 19.72
N LYS A 20 -4.49 -5.75 18.84
CA LYS A 20 -5.33 -6.94 19.05
C LYS A 20 -4.61 -8.23 18.70
N LEU A 21 -3.59 -8.17 17.85
CA LEU A 21 -2.78 -9.33 17.51
C LEU A 21 -1.80 -9.60 18.65
N ASN A 22 -1.86 -10.79 19.23
CA ASN A 22 -0.78 -11.26 20.09
C ASN A 22 0.43 -11.61 19.23
N LEU A 23 1.30 -10.63 18.97
CA LEU A 23 2.43 -10.75 18.06
C LEU A 23 3.42 -11.86 18.44
N ALA A 24 3.42 -12.30 19.71
CA ALA A 24 4.26 -13.40 20.18
C ALA A 24 3.78 -14.78 19.69
N ALA A 25 2.53 -14.90 19.24
CA ALA A 25 1.91 -16.16 18.83
C ALA A 25 1.25 -16.12 17.45
N VAL A 26 1.19 -14.95 16.79
CA VAL A 26 0.50 -14.77 15.51
C VAL A 26 1.33 -15.31 14.34
N THR A 27 0.69 -16.03 13.44
CA THR A 27 1.29 -16.49 12.19
C THR A 27 1.25 -15.40 11.12
N PRO A 28 2.16 -15.42 10.13
CA PRO A 28 2.10 -14.48 9.00
C PRO A 28 0.76 -14.50 8.26
N ALA A 29 0.11 -15.66 8.15
CA ALA A 29 -1.18 -15.79 7.50
C ALA A 29 -2.30 -15.06 8.27
N GLU A 30 -2.28 -15.14 9.61
CA GLU A 30 -3.23 -14.41 10.46
C GLU A 30 -3.00 -12.90 10.42
N VAL A 31 -1.73 -12.44 10.38
CA VAL A 31 -1.42 -11.02 10.18
C VAL A 31 -1.97 -10.54 8.84
N THR A 32 -1.69 -11.25 7.75
CA THR A 32 -2.21 -10.91 6.41
C THR A 32 -3.74 -10.89 6.41
N GLY A 33 -4.38 -11.89 7.02
CA GLY A 33 -5.84 -11.97 7.12
C GLY A 33 -6.43 -10.78 7.88
N ALA A 34 -5.82 -10.39 9.00
CA ALA A 34 -6.27 -9.26 9.81
C ALA A 34 -6.08 -7.92 9.08
N MET A 35 -4.92 -7.72 8.44
CA MET A 35 -4.65 -6.51 7.65
C MET A 35 -5.55 -6.41 6.42
N ALA A 36 -5.92 -7.54 5.80
CA ALA A 36 -6.82 -7.57 4.66
C ALA A 36 -8.25 -7.06 4.99
N GLN A 37 -8.67 -7.13 6.25
CA GLN A 37 -9.97 -6.61 6.71
C GLN A 37 -10.01 -5.08 6.88
N ILE A 38 -8.84 -4.41 6.94
CA ILE A 38 -8.79 -2.96 7.03
C ILE A 38 -9.15 -2.38 5.67
N GLN A 39 -10.08 -1.42 5.68
CA GLN A 39 -10.53 -0.76 4.47
C GLN A 39 -9.39 0.08 3.86
N ALA A 40 -9.23 -0.02 2.54
CA ALA A 40 -8.32 0.86 1.83
C ALA A 40 -8.81 2.32 1.92
N MET A 41 -7.96 3.20 2.43
CA MET A 41 -8.23 4.62 2.59
C MET A 41 -7.02 5.43 2.14
N TRP A 42 -7.08 5.92 0.91
CA TRP A 42 -6.06 6.80 0.36
C TRP A 42 -6.21 8.23 0.87
N PRO A 43 -5.13 9.03 0.88
CA PRO A 43 -5.19 10.46 1.20
C PRO A 43 -6.12 11.23 0.24
N PRO A 44 -6.54 12.45 0.63
CA PRO A 44 -7.29 13.33 -0.24
C PRO A 44 -6.64 13.51 -1.61
N GLN A 45 -7.49 13.69 -2.63
CA GLN A 45 -7.03 13.87 -3.99
C GLN A 45 -6.16 15.14 -4.10
N GLY A 46 -4.91 14.96 -4.53
CA GLY A 46 -3.95 16.06 -4.69
C GLY A 46 -2.80 16.02 -3.69
N ASP A 47 -2.87 15.15 -2.67
CA ASP A 47 -1.87 15.13 -1.59
C ASP A 47 -0.74 14.12 -1.82
N LEU A 48 -0.95 13.17 -2.75
CA LEU A 48 -0.02 12.07 -3.03
C LEU A 48 0.05 11.76 -4.52
N VAL A 49 1.27 11.51 -5.00
CA VAL A 49 1.53 10.79 -6.26
C VAL A 49 2.33 9.55 -5.92
N VAL A 50 1.95 8.40 -6.49
CA VAL A 50 2.70 7.15 -6.35
C VAL A 50 3.33 6.77 -7.68
N GLU A 51 4.62 6.48 -7.68
CA GLU A 51 5.33 5.97 -8.85
C GLU A 51 5.87 4.59 -8.55
N VAL A 52 5.63 3.63 -9.45
CA VAL A 52 6.25 2.31 -9.41
C VAL A 52 7.30 2.28 -10.51
N ASN A 53 8.53 1.95 -10.12
CA ASN A 53 9.70 1.83 -10.97
C ASN A 53 9.94 3.04 -11.89
N PRO A 54 10.02 4.28 -11.36
CA PRO A 54 10.18 5.48 -12.18
C PRO A 54 11.44 5.39 -13.06
N GLY A 55 11.27 5.71 -14.35
CA GLY A 55 12.34 5.63 -15.36
C GLY A 55 12.58 4.23 -15.96
N LYS A 56 11.76 3.23 -15.62
CA LYS A 56 11.77 1.91 -16.27
C LYS A 56 10.67 1.78 -17.33
N ASP A 57 10.86 0.87 -18.28
CA ASP A 57 9.87 0.58 -19.33
C ASP A 57 8.57 -0.02 -18.77
N TRP A 58 8.64 -0.66 -17.59
CA TRP A 58 7.50 -1.20 -16.86
C TRP A 58 7.05 -0.29 -15.71
N SER A 59 7.30 1.02 -15.83
CA SER A 59 6.90 2.01 -14.82
C SER A 59 5.39 2.26 -14.80
N ARG A 60 4.90 2.81 -13.69
CA ARG A 60 3.52 3.30 -13.56
C ARG A 60 3.46 4.51 -12.65
N VAL A 61 2.70 5.53 -13.06
CA VAL A 61 2.38 6.69 -12.24
C VAL A 61 0.90 6.65 -11.86
N CYS A 62 0.63 6.57 -10.56
CA CYS A 62 -0.70 6.65 -9.99
C CYS A 62 -0.96 8.10 -9.55
N LEU A 63 -1.64 8.83 -10.41
CA LEU A 63 -2.13 10.18 -10.15
C LEU A 63 -3.27 10.17 -9.13
N PRO A 64 -3.58 11.30 -8.48
CA PRO A 64 -4.62 11.38 -7.45
C PRO A 64 -5.97 10.78 -7.85
N ARG A 65 -6.39 10.92 -9.11
CA ARG A 65 -7.63 10.33 -9.63
C ARG A 65 -7.64 8.80 -9.72
N HIS A 66 -6.46 8.18 -9.67
CA HIS A 66 -6.28 6.73 -9.63
C HIS A 66 -6.25 6.21 -8.18
N LEU A 67 -6.08 7.11 -7.20
CA LEU A 67 -6.11 6.81 -5.77
C LEU A 67 -7.57 6.94 -5.31
N GLY A 68 -8.07 5.97 -4.54
CA GLY A 68 -9.51 5.92 -4.25
C GLY A 68 -9.84 5.08 -3.02
N ARG A 69 -10.83 4.19 -3.14
CA ARG A 69 -11.20 3.22 -2.08
C ARG A 69 -10.72 1.80 -2.37
N ALA A 70 -9.98 1.62 -3.45
CA ALA A 70 -9.52 0.31 -3.90
C ALA A 70 -8.00 0.24 -3.81
N ASP A 71 -7.51 -1.00 -3.82
CA ASP A 71 -6.09 -1.27 -3.98
C ASP A 71 -5.64 -0.93 -5.40
N ILE A 72 -4.36 -0.59 -5.53
CA ILE A 72 -3.73 -0.37 -6.82
C ILE A 72 -3.00 -1.66 -7.17
N ASP A 73 -3.50 -2.39 -8.16
CA ASP A 73 -2.77 -3.52 -8.74
C ASP A 73 -1.46 -3.02 -9.36
N ILE A 74 -0.32 -3.54 -8.92
CA ILE A 74 1.02 -3.22 -9.42
C ILE A 74 1.70 -4.45 -10.02
N THR A 75 0.98 -5.56 -10.21
CA THR A 75 1.54 -6.84 -10.67
C THR A 75 2.35 -6.72 -11.95
N ALA A 76 1.84 -6.00 -12.95
CA ALA A 76 2.52 -5.81 -14.23
C ALA A 76 3.77 -4.90 -14.15
N ASN A 77 3.91 -4.17 -13.04
CA ASN A 77 4.96 -3.20 -12.81
C ASN A 77 6.07 -3.73 -11.90
N VAL A 78 5.97 -4.95 -11.38
CA VAL A 78 7.00 -5.58 -10.56
C VAL A 78 7.69 -6.68 -11.34
N HIS A 79 9.02 -6.60 -11.42
CA HIS A 79 9.86 -7.50 -12.20
C HIS A 79 10.96 -8.10 -11.32
N GLU A 80 11.64 -9.14 -11.80
CA GLU A 80 12.76 -9.72 -11.07
C GLU A 80 13.87 -8.67 -10.84
N GLY A 81 14.46 -8.68 -9.63
CA GLY A 81 15.49 -7.73 -9.23
C GLY A 81 14.95 -6.58 -8.37
N ILE A 82 15.55 -5.39 -8.52
CA ILE A 82 15.26 -4.25 -7.66
C ILE A 82 14.05 -3.49 -8.20
N ASN A 83 13.02 -3.39 -7.36
CA ASN A 83 11.83 -2.58 -7.61
C ASN A 83 11.81 -1.38 -6.65
N VAL A 84 11.33 -0.24 -7.14
CA VAL A 84 11.22 1.00 -6.38
C VAL A 84 9.77 1.46 -6.41
N ILE A 85 9.19 1.70 -5.24
CA ILE A 85 7.92 2.43 -5.11
C ILE A 85 8.24 3.77 -4.48
N ARG A 86 7.93 4.86 -5.19
CA ARG A 86 8.15 6.24 -4.73
C ARG A 86 6.81 6.86 -4.36
N PHE A 87 6.74 7.39 -3.14
CA PHE A 87 5.62 8.17 -2.64
C PHE A 87 6.02 9.64 -2.63
N VAL A 88 5.47 10.43 -3.54
CA VAL A 88 5.72 11.88 -3.60
C VAL A 88 4.60 12.58 -2.84
N GLN A 89 4.92 13.03 -1.64
CA GLN A 89 3.99 13.68 -0.72
C GLN A 89 3.92 15.18 -1.03
N LEU A 90 2.72 15.70 -1.23
CA LEU A 90 2.45 17.11 -1.46
C LEU A 90 1.85 17.80 -0.23
N GLN A 91 1.40 17.02 0.74
CA GLN A 91 0.93 17.42 2.06
C GLN A 91 1.43 16.42 3.11
N ARG A 92 1.15 16.71 4.38
CA ARG A 92 1.49 15.84 5.51
C ARG A 92 0.62 14.58 5.50
N LEU A 93 1.25 13.40 5.51
CA LEU A 93 0.58 12.09 5.41
C LEU A 93 0.89 11.16 6.60
N ASP A 94 1.22 11.73 7.76
CA ASP A 94 1.66 10.97 8.95
C ASP A 94 0.62 9.94 9.43
N ASP A 95 -0.66 10.18 9.14
CA ASP A 95 -1.77 9.33 9.55
C ASP A 95 -2.04 8.16 8.60
N TYR A 96 -1.20 7.96 7.57
CA TYR A 96 -1.39 6.93 6.55
C TYR A 96 -0.26 5.91 6.51
N VAL A 97 -0.62 4.65 6.32
CA VAL A 97 0.31 3.52 6.13
C VAL A 97 0.14 2.95 4.73
N PHE A 98 1.25 2.70 4.05
CA PHE A 98 1.29 2.09 2.72
C PHE A 98 1.81 0.66 2.82
N VAL A 99 1.06 -0.30 2.30
CA VAL A 99 1.37 -1.74 2.41
C VAL A 99 1.34 -2.38 1.03
N VAL A 100 2.35 -3.20 0.74
CA VAL A 100 2.38 -4.08 -0.44
C VAL A 100 1.82 -5.44 -0.04
N LEU A 101 0.79 -5.89 -0.74
CA LEU A 101 0.13 -7.18 -0.55
C LEU A 101 0.49 -8.12 -1.71
N ALA A 102 0.62 -9.42 -1.43
CA ALA A 102 1.08 -10.46 -2.36
C ALA A 102 0.20 -11.71 -2.38
#